data_AF-A0A963ZY26-F1
#
_entry.id   AF-A0A963ZY26-F1
#
_cell.length_a   1.000
_cell.length_b   1.000
_cell.length_c   1.000
_cell.angle_alpha   90.00
_cell.angle_beta   90.00
_cell.angle_gamma   90.00
#
_symmetry.space_group_name_H-M   'P 1'
#
loop_
_entity.id
_entity.type
_entity.pdbx_description
1 polymer ?
#
loop_
_entity_poly.entity_id
_entity_poly.type
_entity_poly.pdbx_seq_one_letter_code
_entity_poly.pdbx_strand_id
1 'polypeptide(L)'
;MQTENVNIETIERYLKGDMPAAERDAFRARLAEDESLQAEVSEVEAILNGFQSLRETQLLADFRTWDEEWTATDETDLIEAYLQGNLSAENRERVSQRLKTDPAFEEKVKSHQKLASGFEAIRSEEFAGRLRAWETEAVRTKTRKLVPMRTIFLRVAAAASILLVAAVGLNWYADSRFSSWALEDDFYSTPNLGGTLGQDTSTTNPLVIAFEKGHQQMKSKEFLDAEGTFNNVLALVEMMHPDPLSAKNYRENAEWNILLAKLGRNEFGSNFQEQLDAIIRNPDHTYHDRAVALKAKMETFWFRWAN
;
A
#
# COMPACT_ATOMS: atom_id res chain seq x y z
N MET A 1 33.42 -35.86 6.96
CA MET A 1 33.03 -34.75 7.85
C MET A 1 31.64 -34.31 7.42
N GLN A 2 30.67 -34.28 8.34
CA GLN A 2 29.34 -33.76 8.03
C GLN A 2 29.46 -32.23 7.90
N THR A 3 29.18 -31.69 6.72
CA THR A 3 29.01 -30.26 6.50
C THR A 3 27.75 -29.82 7.24
N GLU A 4 27.95 -29.32 8.45
CA GLU A 4 26.89 -28.67 9.21
C GLU A 4 26.53 -27.39 8.47
N ASN A 5 25.38 -27.41 7.80
CA ASN A 5 24.89 -26.34 6.93
C ASN A 5 24.77 -25.05 7.74
N VAL A 6 25.68 -24.09 7.52
CA VAL A 6 25.69 -22.83 8.25
C VAL A 6 24.51 -22.01 7.75
N ASN A 7 23.58 -21.67 8.64
CA ASN A 7 22.44 -20.84 8.27
C ASN A 7 22.88 -19.39 8.01
N ILE A 8 22.25 -18.73 7.03
CA ILE A 8 22.43 -17.32 6.65
C ILE A 8 22.42 -16.38 7.88
N GLU A 9 21.56 -16.66 8.86
CA GLU A 9 21.48 -15.90 10.12
C GLU A 9 22.79 -15.89 10.92
N THR A 10 23.58 -16.97 10.84
CA THR A 10 24.89 -17.07 11.49
C THR A 10 25.94 -16.21 10.77
N ILE A 11 25.93 -16.25 9.43
CA ILE A 11 26.79 -15.42 8.57
C ILE A 11 26.49 -13.93 8.80
N GLU A 12 25.20 -13.56 8.84
CA GLU A 12 24.78 -12.18 9.10
C GLU A 12 25.24 -11.67 10.48
N ARG A 13 25.05 -12.47 11.54
CA ARG A 13 25.52 -12.11 12.90
C ARG A 13 27.04 -11.94 12.94
N TYR A 14 27.78 -12.75 12.19
CA TYR A 14 29.23 -12.62 12.08
C TYR A 14 29.62 -11.31 11.39
N LEU A 15 29.02 -11.00 10.24
CA LEU A 15 29.30 -9.79 9.45
C LEU A 15 28.86 -8.49 10.17
N LYS A 16 27.75 -8.53 10.93
CA LYS A 16 27.25 -7.40 11.75
C LYS A 16 28.05 -7.19 13.04
N GLY A 17 28.91 -8.14 13.43
CA GLY A 17 29.67 -8.07 14.68
C GLY A 17 28.89 -8.43 15.95
N ASP A 18 27.66 -8.94 15.80
CA ASP A 18 26.73 -9.28 16.88
C ASP A 18 26.97 -10.69 17.47
N MET A 19 27.97 -11.41 16.96
CA MET A 19 28.33 -12.74 17.44
C MET A 19 29.22 -12.68 18.70
N PRO A 20 28.95 -13.48 19.76
CA PRO A 20 29.81 -13.58 20.94
C PRO A 20 31.26 -13.94 20.57
N ALA A 21 32.25 -13.45 21.32
CA ALA A 21 33.68 -13.60 20.98
C ALA A 21 34.11 -15.06 20.75
N ALA A 22 33.70 -15.98 21.63
CA ALA A 22 34.02 -17.41 21.50
C ALA A 22 33.41 -18.05 20.24
N GLU A 23 32.17 -17.68 19.88
CA GLU A 23 31.50 -18.16 18.66
C GLU A 23 32.15 -17.56 17.41
N ARG A 24 32.56 -16.30 17.48
CA ARG A 24 33.22 -15.57 16.38
C ARG A 24 34.58 -16.17 16.04
N ASP A 25 35.36 -16.53 17.06
CA ASP A 25 36.67 -17.16 16.88
C ASP A 25 36.54 -18.57 16.28
N ALA A 26 35.56 -19.35 16.75
CA ALA A 26 35.24 -20.65 16.18
C ALA A 26 34.74 -20.55 14.73
N PHE A 27 33.90 -19.56 14.44
CA PHE A 27 33.42 -19.27 13.09
C PHE A 27 34.56 -18.86 12.15
N ARG A 28 35.48 -18.01 12.63
CA ARG A 28 36.66 -17.59 11.86
C ARG A 28 37.61 -18.74 11.56
N ALA A 29 37.81 -19.65 12.51
CA ALA A 29 38.60 -20.87 12.28
C ALA A 29 37.97 -21.75 11.20
N ARG A 30 36.64 -21.95 11.25
CA ARG A 30 35.90 -22.66 10.18
C ARG A 30 36.01 -21.96 8.83
N LEU A 31 35.85 -20.64 8.80
CA LEU A 31 35.96 -19.84 7.59
C LEU A 31 37.35 -19.95 6.95
N ALA A 32 38.42 -20.17 7.73
CA ALA A 32 39.77 -20.36 7.19
C ALA A 32 39.98 -21.73 6.52
N GLU A 33 39.18 -22.74 6.87
CA GLU A 33 39.33 -24.12 6.42
C GLU A 33 38.30 -24.54 5.35
N ASP A 34 37.15 -23.85 5.28
CA ASP A 34 36.02 -24.22 4.42
C ASP A 34 35.83 -23.22 3.27
N GLU A 35 36.27 -23.61 2.06
CA GLU A 35 36.14 -22.81 0.83
C GLU A 35 34.66 -22.56 0.44
N SER A 36 33.74 -23.47 0.75
CA SER A 36 32.31 -23.29 0.47
C SER A 36 31.73 -22.20 1.37
N LEU A 37 32.08 -22.24 2.65
CA LEU A 37 31.67 -21.22 3.62
C LEU A 37 32.27 -19.85 3.27
N GLN A 38 33.50 -19.79 2.75
CA GLN A 38 34.11 -18.55 2.26
C GLN A 38 33.29 -17.93 1.12
N ALA A 39 32.85 -18.75 0.17
CA ALA A 39 32.02 -18.29 -0.95
C ALA A 39 30.66 -17.74 -0.47
N GLU A 40 29.99 -18.45 0.44
CA GLU A 40 28.71 -18.01 1.01
C GLU A 40 28.83 -16.71 1.83
N VAL A 41 29.87 -16.58 2.65
CA VAL A 41 30.13 -15.34 3.42
C VAL A 41 30.41 -14.18 2.47
N SER A 42 31.18 -14.41 1.39
CA SER A 42 31.49 -13.37 0.40
C SER A 42 30.26 -12.92 -0.39
N GLU A 43 29.32 -13.82 -0.69
CA GLU A 43 28.07 -13.47 -1.39
C GLU A 43 27.15 -12.61 -0.50
N VAL A 44 26.98 -12.99 0.76
CA VAL A 44 26.19 -12.21 1.73
C VAL A 44 26.85 -10.85 2.00
N GLU A 45 28.18 -10.80 2.12
CA GLU A 45 28.93 -9.56 2.26
C GLU A 45 28.75 -8.64 1.04
N ALA A 46 28.78 -9.18 -0.19
CA ALA A 46 28.54 -8.41 -1.41
C ALA A 46 27.12 -7.84 -1.46
N ILE A 47 26.11 -8.60 -1.04
CA ILE A 47 24.72 -8.15 -0.93
C ILE A 47 24.58 -7.03 0.11
N LEU A 48 25.16 -7.21 1.30
CA LEU A 48 25.09 -6.21 2.38
C LEU A 48 25.83 -4.92 2.01
N ASN A 49 26.99 -5.02 1.37
CA ASN A 49 27.74 -3.87 0.86
C ASN A 49 27.00 -3.19 -0.30
N GLY A 50 26.33 -3.97 -1.16
CA GLY A 50 25.41 -3.47 -2.18
C GLY A 50 24.28 -2.64 -1.56
N PHE A 51 23.62 -3.15 -0.52
CA PHE A 51 22.59 -2.41 0.21
C PHE A 51 23.12 -1.16 0.92
N GLN A 52 24.32 -1.20 1.52
CA GLN A 52 24.94 -0.02 2.12
C GLN A 52 25.26 1.06 1.08
N SER A 53 25.79 0.66 -0.08
CA SER A 53 26.07 1.59 -1.17
C SER A 53 24.78 2.24 -1.72
N LEU A 54 23.69 1.47 -1.83
CA LEU A 54 22.37 1.98 -2.20
C LEU A 54 21.78 2.91 -1.12
N ARG A 55 22.06 2.65 0.16
CA ARG A 55 21.60 3.47 1.29
C ARG A 55 22.31 4.82 1.41
N GLU A 56 23.55 4.94 0.96
CA GLU A 56 24.33 6.17 1.17
C GLU A 56 24.36 7.12 -0.02
N THR A 57 24.32 6.63 -1.27
CA THR A 57 24.43 7.54 -2.43
C THR A 57 23.08 7.90 -3.04
N GLN A 58 22.21 6.91 -3.22
CA GLN A 58 20.91 7.13 -3.83
C GLN A 58 19.93 7.70 -2.79
N LEU A 59 19.86 7.12 -1.59
CA LEU A 59 18.92 7.58 -0.56
C LEU A 59 19.20 9.01 -0.07
N LEU A 60 20.46 9.44 0.08
CA LEU A 60 20.81 10.80 0.49
C LEU A 60 20.61 11.82 -0.64
N ALA A 61 20.82 11.41 -1.90
CA ALA A 61 20.48 12.22 -3.05
C ALA A 61 18.95 12.35 -3.18
N ASP A 62 18.23 11.25 -3.04
CA ASP A 62 16.76 11.21 -3.02
C ASP A 62 16.21 12.04 -1.85
N PHE A 63 16.80 11.96 -0.64
CA PHE A 63 16.41 12.79 0.50
C PHE A 63 16.64 14.29 0.26
N ARG A 64 17.74 14.68 -0.39
CA ARG A 64 17.98 16.09 -0.73
C ARG A 64 17.02 16.59 -1.81
N THR A 65 16.76 15.75 -2.81
CA THR A 65 15.80 16.06 -3.88
C THR A 65 14.38 16.13 -3.34
N TRP A 66 14.02 15.23 -2.40
CA TRP A 66 12.74 15.26 -1.69
C TRP A 66 12.62 16.44 -0.73
N ASP A 67 13.70 16.93 -0.11
CA ASP A 67 13.70 18.12 0.77
C ASP A 67 13.59 19.43 -0.03
N GLU A 68 14.14 19.48 -1.24
CA GLU A 68 14.06 20.63 -2.16
C GLU A 68 12.72 20.68 -2.94
N GLU A 69 12.14 19.53 -3.30
CA GLU A 69 10.86 19.44 -4.03
C GLU A 69 9.65 19.15 -3.14
N TRP A 70 9.79 19.18 -1.79
CA TRP A 70 8.69 18.83 -0.88
C TRP A 70 7.48 19.76 -1.02
N THR A 71 6.52 19.33 -1.82
CA THR A 71 5.15 19.81 -1.82
C THR A 71 4.32 18.72 -1.18
N ALA A 72 4.20 18.76 0.14
CA ALA A 72 3.42 17.78 0.91
C ALA A 72 2.03 17.63 0.28
N THR A 73 1.77 16.47 -0.31
CA THR A 73 0.43 16.12 -0.80
C THR A 73 -0.47 15.68 0.36
N ASP A 74 0.10 15.40 1.55
CA ASP A 74 -0.63 15.16 2.80
C ASP A 74 -0.08 16.02 3.95
N GLU A 75 -0.98 16.76 4.59
CA GLU A 75 -0.71 17.64 5.72
C GLU A 75 -0.39 16.85 7.02
N THR A 76 -0.83 15.59 7.09
CA THR A 76 -0.63 14.68 8.22
C THR A 76 0.85 14.33 8.39
N ASP A 77 1.52 13.95 7.31
CA ASP A 77 2.92 13.53 7.32
C ASP A 77 3.85 14.66 7.78
N LEU A 78 3.53 15.90 7.39
CA LEU A 78 4.27 17.09 7.80
C LEU A 78 4.18 17.33 9.32
N ILE A 79 2.98 17.13 9.89
CA ILE A 79 2.75 17.29 11.32
C ILE A 79 3.50 16.22 12.11
N GLU A 80 3.48 14.97 11.65
CA GLU A 80 4.17 13.86 12.31
C GLU A 80 5.70 14.05 12.26
N ALA A 81 6.26 14.40 11.10
CA ALA A 81 7.69 14.68 10.96
C ALA A 81 8.15 15.86 11.84
N TYR A 82 7.30 16.90 11.96
CA TYR A 82 7.56 18.03 12.86
C TYR A 82 7.61 17.61 14.33
N LEU A 83 6.60 16.86 14.78
CA LEU A 83 6.50 16.41 16.18
C LEU A 83 7.64 15.44 16.56
N GLN A 84 8.13 14.65 15.60
CA GLN A 84 9.26 13.74 15.79
C GLN A 84 10.64 14.42 15.69
N GLY A 85 10.70 15.70 15.28
CA GLY A 85 11.95 16.44 15.13
C GLY A 85 12.76 16.07 13.89
N ASN A 86 12.16 15.37 12.94
CA ASN A 86 12.80 14.84 11.72
C ASN A 86 12.74 15.81 10.54
N LEU A 87 12.25 17.04 10.74
CA LEU A 87 12.27 18.10 9.73
C LEU A 87 13.62 18.82 9.66
N SER A 88 14.02 19.16 8.43
CA SER A 88 15.11 20.10 8.12
C SER A 88 14.85 21.48 8.72
N ALA A 89 15.91 22.29 8.87
CA ALA A 89 15.82 23.59 9.53
C ALA A 89 14.86 24.56 8.81
N GLU A 90 14.85 24.51 7.47
CA GLU A 90 13.98 25.34 6.63
C GLU A 90 12.51 24.94 6.76
N ASN A 91 12.20 23.64 6.65
CA ASN A 91 10.84 23.14 6.78
C ASN A 91 10.29 23.31 8.21
N ARG A 92 11.15 23.23 9.23
CA ARG A 92 10.78 23.52 10.61
C ARG A 92 10.39 24.98 10.81
N GLU A 93 11.10 25.92 10.18
CA GLU A 93 10.74 27.35 10.24
C GLU A 93 9.40 27.57 9.52
N ARG A 94 9.18 26.95 8.36
CA ARG A 94 7.91 27.04 7.62
C ARG A 94 6.71 26.54 8.43
N VAL A 95 6.85 25.39 9.10
CA VAL A 95 5.82 24.86 10.02
C VAL A 95 5.61 25.80 11.22
N SER A 96 6.69 26.35 11.78
CA SER A 96 6.63 27.30 12.90
C SER A 96 5.95 28.63 12.51
N GLN A 97 6.11 29.07 11.27
CA GLN A 97 5.40 30.23 10.72
C GLN A 97 3.92 29.93 10.49
N ARG A 98 3.57 28.74 9.96
CA ARG A 98 2.17 28.32 9.83
C ARG A 98 1.48 28.19 11.19
N LEU A 99 2.14 27.63 12.20
CA LEU A 99 1.59 27.56 13.56
C LEU A 99 1.21 28.93 14.14
N LYS A 100 1.86 30.02 13.70
CA LYS A 100 1.54 31.39 14.12
C LYS A 100 0.43 32.05 13.28
N THR A 101 0.30 31.65 12.02
CA THR A 101 -0.54 32.34 11.03
C THR A 101 -1.81 31.57 10.67
N ASP A 102 -1.88 30.28 10.96
CA ASP A 102 -2.97 29.36 10.60
C ASP A 102 -3.50 28.62 11.86
N PRO A 103 -4.57 29.14 12.49
CA PRO A 103 -5.17 28.53 13.69
C PRO A 103 -5.73 27.12 13.46
N ALA A 104 -6.17 26.79 12.22
CA ALA A 104 -6.69 25.47 11.92
C ALA A 104 -5.56 24.42 11.89
N PHE A 105 -4.41 24.80 11.36
CA PHE A 105 -3.20 23.98 11.40
C PHE A 105 -2.68 23.79 12.83
N GLU A 106 -2.71 24.84 13.65
CA GLU A 106 -2.35 24.74 15.08
C GLU A 106 -3.22 23.70 15.82
N GLU A 107 -4.53 23.69 15.59
CA GLU A 107 -5.44 22.74 16.23
C GLU A 107 -5.16 21.29 15.77
N LYS A 108 -4.86 21.09 14.48
CA LYS A 108 -4.44 19.78 13.96
C LYS A 108 -3.15 19.29 14.64
N VAL A 109 -2.13 20.15 14.74
CA VAL A 109 -0.87 19.81 15.42
C VAL A 109 -1.11 19.45 16.90
N LYS A 110 -1.96 20.20 17.61
CA LYS A 110 -2.36 19.87 18.99
C LYS A 110 -3.07 18.53 19.10
N SER A 111 -3.94 18.19 18.14
CA SER A 111 -4.63 16.90 18.09
C SER A 111 -3.63 15.74 17.96
N HIS A 112 -2.68 15.85 17.01
CA HIS A 112 -1.63 14.84 16.83
C HIS A 112 -0.70 14.74 18.05
N GLN A 113 -0.37 15.86 18.69
CA GLN A 113 0.43 15.86 19.91
C GLN A 113 -0.28 15.13 21.08
N LYS A 114 -1.61 15.30 21.22
CA LYS A 114 -2.42 14.56 22.21
C LYS A 114 -2.45 13.06 21.91
N LEU A 115 -2.56 12.69 20.64
CA LEU A 115 -2.52 11.29 20.22
C LEU A 115 -1.15 10.66 20.51
N ALA A 116 -0.06 11.32 20.10
CA ALA A 116 1.30 10.86 20.32
C ALA A 116 1.61 10.67 21.82
N SER A 117 1.26 11.66 22.65
CA SER A 117 1.41 11.56 24.11
C SER A 117 0.50 10.49 24.74
N GLY A 118 -0.69 10.26 24.18
CA GLY A 118 -1.55 9.14 24.56
C GLY A 118 -0.91 7.78 24.31
N PHE A 119 -0.25 7.58 23.15
CA PHE A 119 0.48 6.36 22.84
C PHE A 119 1.73 6.18 23.72
N GLU A 120 2.46 7.24 24.04
CA GLU A 120 3.58 7.19 24.99
C GLU A 120 3.11 6.83 26.40
N ALA A 121 1.97 7.36 26.85
CA ALA A 121 1.37 6.99 28.13
C ALA A 121 0.97 5.49 28.17
N ILE A 122 0.53 4.92 27.04
CA ILE A 122 0.26 3.48 26.90
C ILE A 122 1.56 2.65 26.95
N ARG A 123 2.70 3.20 26.51
CA ARG A 123 4.02 2.56 26.64
C ARG A 123 4.63 2.67 28.05
N SER A 124 4.01 3.40 28.96
CA SER A 124 4.56 3.60 30.31
C SER A 124 4.71 2.29 31.09
N GLU A 125 5.76 2.23 31.91
CA GLU A 125 5.96 1.13 32.88
C GLU A 125 4.75 0.95 33.80
N GLU A 126 3.97 2.01 34.02
CA GLU A 126 2.74 1.97 34.81
C GLU A 126 1.66 1.14 34.13
N PHE A 127 1.45 1.30 32.82
CA PHE A 127 0.51 0.46 32.07
C PHE A 127 0.99 -0.99 31.98
N ALA A 128 2.28 -1.22 31.73
CA ALA A 128 2.88 -2.55 31.79
C ALA A 128 2.72 -3.19 33.19
N GLY A 129 2.84 -2.39 34.25
CA GLY A 129 2.59 -2.77 35.63
C GLY A 129 1.13 -3.15 35.88
N ARG A 130 0.17 -2.39 35.36
CA ARG A 130 -1.27 -2.71 35.44
C ARG A 130 -1.62 -3.98 34.67
N LEU A 131 -1.00 -4.21 33.51
CA LEU A 131 -1.17 -5.46 32.74
C LEU A 131 -0.67 -6.68 33.52
N ARG A 132 0.53 -6.57 34.12
CA ARG A 132 1.07 -7.62 35.01
C ARG A 132 0.21 -7.80 36.25
N ALA A 133 -0.32 -6.72 36.82
CA ALA A 133 -1.24 -6.80 37.95
C ALA A 133 -2.52 -7.53 37.57
N TRP A 134 -3.11 -7.26 36.39
CA TRP A 134 -4.27 -8.00 35.88
C TRP A 134 -3.98 -9.48 35.61
N GLU A 135 -2.81 -9.83 35.08
CA GLU A 135 -2.38 -11.24 34.98
C GLU A 135 -2.27 -11.89 36.36
N THR A 136 -1.72 -11.16 37.34
CA THR A 136 -1.54 -11.67 38.71
C THR A 136 -2.88 -11.79 39.46
N GLU A 137 -3.82 -10.86 39.23
CA GLU A 137 -5.18 -10.85 39.78
C GLU A 137 -6.04 -11.96 39.17
N ALA A 138 -5.85 -12.26 37.87
CA ALA A 138 -6.47 -13.38 37.17
C ALA A 138 -6.01 -14.74 37.71
N VAL A 139 -4.77 -14.82 38.23
CA VAL A 139 -4.25 -16.02 38.91
C VAL A 139 -4.73 -16.13 40.36
N ARG A 140 -5.03 -15.01 41.03
CA ARG A 140 -5.43 -15.00 42.46
C ARG A 140 -6.92 -15.14 42.73
N THR A 141 -7.79 -15.06 41.73
CA THR A 141 -9.23 -15.18 41.96
C THR A 141 -9.74 -16.63 41.95
N LYS A 142 -9.96 -17.11 43.18
CA LYS A 142 -10.81 -18.24 43.62
C LYS A 142 -10.21 -19.65 43.47
N THR A 143 -9.83 -20.20 44.62
CA THR A 143 -10.03 -21.60 45.01
C THR A 143 -11.54 -21.95 44.95
N ARG A 144 -12.10 -21.94 43.75
CA ARG A 144 -13.44 -22.42 43.46
C ARG A 144 -13.35 -23.94 43.48
N LYS A 145 -14.27 -24.62 44.20
CA LYS A 145 -14.45 -26.07 44.11
C LYS A 145 -14.36 -26.49 42.65
N LEU A 146 -13.31 -27.23 42.32
CA LEU A 146 -13.09 -27.82 41.01
C LEU A 146 -14.17 -28.87 40.78
N VAL A 147 -15.30 -28.46 40.24
CA VAL A 147 -16.12 -29.38 39.44
C VAL A 147 -15.31 -29.57 38.16
N PRO A 148 -14.88 -30.79 37.81
CA PRO A 148 -14.14 -31.03 36.58
C PRO A 148 -15.06 -30.66 35.40
N MET A 149 -14.92 -29.44 34.87
CA MET A 149 -15.50 -29.12 33.59
C MET A 149 -14.85 -30.05 32.58
N ARG A 150 -15.68 -30.85 31.91
CA ARG A 150 -15.27 -31.74 30.83
C ARG A 150 -14.36 -30.96 29.87
N THR A 151 -13.14 -31.46 29.69
CA THR A 151 -12.05 -30.94 28.85
C THR A 151 -12.44 -30.60 27.41
N ILE A 152 -13.62 -31.02 26.96
CA ILE A 152 -14.20 -30.71 25.65
C ILE A 152 -14.49 -29.20 25.51
N PHE A 153 -15.01 -28.52 26.54
CA PHE A 153 -15.37 -27.10 26.42
C PHE A 153 -14.17 -26.18 26.18
N LEU A 154 -13.01 -26.51 26.78
CA LEU A 154 -11.78 -25.73 26.61
C LEU A 154 -11.20 -25.91 25.20
N ARG A 155 -11.32 -27.11 24.60
CA ARG A 155 -10.93 -27.38 23.21
C ARG A 155 -11.86 -26.68 22.21
N VAL A 156 -13.15 -26.62 22.50
CA VAL A 156 -14.14 -25.93 21.66
C VAL A 156 -13.91 -24.41 21.67
N ALA A 157 -13.62 -23.81 22.84
CA ALA A 157 -13.35 -22.37 22.93
C ALA A 157 -12.10 -21.94 22.16
N ALA A 158 -11.01 -22.72 22.25
CA ALA A 158 -9.78 -22.44 21.50
C ALA A 158 -9.95 -22.63 19.98
N ALA A 159 -10.73 -23.62 19.53
CA ALA A 159 -11.04 -23.78 18.12
C ALA A 159 -11.91 -22.63 17.59
N ALA A 160 -12.88 -22.16 18.39
CA ALA A 160 -13.75 -21.05 18.02
C ALA A 160 -12.98 -19.72 17.88
N SER A 161 -12.00 -19.44 18.74
CA SER A 161 -11.19 -18.23 18.63
C SER A 161 -10.30 -18.22 17.38
N ILE A 162 -9.70 -19.37 17.03
CA ILE A 162 -8.91 -19.50 15.79
C ILE A 162 -9.80 -19.27 14.56
N LEU A 163 -10.99 -19.86 14.54
CA LEU A 163 -11.94 -19.66 13.43
C LEU A 163 -12.39 -18.20 13.32
N LEU A 164 -12.58 -17.51 14.45
CA LEU A 164 -12.97 -16.10 14.45
C LEU A 164 -11.85 -15.21 13.90
N VAL A 165 -10.60 -15.42 14.34
CA VAL A 165 -9.43 -14.71 13.80
C VAL A 165 -9.25 -14.99 12.31
N ALA A 166 -9.39 -16.25 11.89
CA ALA A 166 -9.32 -16.63 10.49
C ALA A 166 -10.44 -15.94 9.67
N ALA A 167 -11.68 -15.92 10.17
CA ALA A 167 -12.80 -15.27 9.48
C ALA A 167 -12.57 -13.76 9.31
N VAL A 168 -12.07 -13.07 10.35
CA VAL A 168 -11.74 -11.64 10.27
C VAL A 168 -10.59 -11.39 9.30
N GLY A 169 -9.54 -12.21 9.36
CA GLY A 169 -8.39 -12.10 8.45
C GLY A 169 -8.77 -12.34 6.98
N LEU A 170 -9.61 -13.34 6.73
CA LEU A 170 -10.13 -13.64 5.39
C LEU A 170 -11.04 -12.52 4.87
N ASN A 171 -11.88 -11.93 5.74
CA ASN A 171 -12.74 -10.82 5.37
C ASN A 171 -11.92 -9.58 4.98
N TRP A 172 -10.90 -9.25 5.78
CA TRP A 172 -9.99 -8.14 5.49
C TRP A 172 -9.17 -8.38 4.21
N TYR A 173 -8.72 -9.62 3.98
CA TYR A 173 -8.05 -10.00 2.74
C TYR A 173 -8.96 -9.86 1.51
N ALA A 174 -10.21 -10.32 1.61
CA ALA A 174 -11.19 -10.19 0.54
C ALA A 174 -11.48 -8.71 0.21
N ASP A 175 -11.72 -7.89 1.24
CA ASP A 175 -12.02 -6.47 1.07
C ASP A 175 -10.84 -5.69 0.48
N SER A 176 -9.61 -5.94 0.92
CA SER A 176 -8.42 -5.22 0.43
C SER A 176 -8.00 -5.56 -1.01
N ARG A 177 -8.42 -6.71 -1.55
CA ARG A 177 -7.96 -7.21 -2.86
C ARG A 177 -9.05 -7.42 -3.90
N PHE A 178 -10.29 -7.63 -3.47
CA PHE A 178 -11.40 -8.03 -4.33
C PHE A 178 -12.66 -7.19 -4.14
N SER A 179 -12.61 -6.17 -3.29
CA SER A 179 -13.65 -5.14 -3.33
C SER A 179 -13.66 -4.42 -4.68
N SER A 180 -14.80 -3.85 -5.01
CA SER A 180 -15.00 -3.10 -6.24
C SER A 180 -14.00 -1.94 -6.41
N TRP A 181 -13.69 -1.24 -5.32
CA TRP A 181 -12.70 -0.17 -5.28
C TRP A 181 -11.28 -0.69 -5.48
N ALA A 182 -10.92 -1.83 -4.88
CA ALA A 182 -9.58 -2.41 -5.04
C ALA A 182 -9.34 -2.91 -6.47
N LEU A 183 -10.38 -3.49 -7.09
CA LEU A 183 -10.30 -3.89 -8.49
C LEU A 183 -10.30 -2.67 -9.43
N GLU A 184 -11.04 -1.61 -9.15
CA GLU A 184 -10.95 -0.38 -9.93
C GLU A 184 -9.52 0.17 -9.89
N ASP A 185 -8.92 0.25 -8.71
CA ASP A 185 -7.55 0.77 -8.53
C ASP A 185 -6.48 -0.10 -9.22
N ASP A 186 -6.60 -1.43 -9.13
CA ASP A 186 -5.68 -2.39 -9.78
C ASP A 186 -5.74 -2.33 -11.31
N PHE A 187 -6.90 -2.00 -11.88
CA PHE A 187 -7.14 -1.99 -13.33
C PHE A 187 -7.10 -0.59 -13.95
N TYR A 188 -7.21 0.45 -13.14
CA TYR A 188 -7.08 1.84 -13.57
C TYR A 188 -5.60 2.16 -13.81
N SER A 189 -5.31 2.72 -14.98
CA SER A 189 -4.01 3.31 -15.26
C SER A 189 -4.23 4.64 -15.95
N THR A 190 -3.61 5.69 -15.44
CA THR A 190 -3.65 6.99 -16.13
C THR A 190 -2.96 6.82 -17.48
N PRO A 191 -3.63 7.11 -18.61
CA PRO A 191 -2.97 7.05 -19.89
C PRO A 191 -1.85 8.09 -19.93
N ASN A 192 -0.79 7.80 -20.69
CA ASN A 192 0.22 8.81 -20.96
C ASN A 192 -0.40 9.83 -21.93
N LEU A 193 -0.86 10.96 -21.39
CA LEU A 193 -1.61 11.99 -22.12
C LEU A 193 -0.74 12.80 -23.11
N GLY A 194 0.45 12.32 -23.46
CA GLY A 194 1.26 12.87 -24.56
C GLY A 194 1.81 14.28 -24.32
N GLY A 195 1.74 14.81 -23.10
CA GLY A 195 2.20 16.16 -22.74
C GLY A 195 3.72 16.38 -22.73
N THR A 196 4.53 15.49 -23.33
CA THR A 196 5.99 15.51 -23.13
C THR A 196 6.76 16.59 -23.87
N LEU A 197 6.14 17.46 -24.68
CA LEU A 197 6.85 18.62 -25.27
C LEU A 197 5.94 19.84 -25.46
N GLY A 198 5.67 20.58 -24.37
CA GLY A 198 5.50 22.05 -24.36
C GLY A 198 4.52 22.72 -25.34
N GLN A 199 3.58 21.98 -25.92
CA GLN A 199 2.62 22.52 -26.86
C GLN A 199 1.34 22.91 -26.12
N ASP A 200 1.03 24.20 -26.08
CA ASP A 200 -0.21 24.82 -25.56
C ASP A 200 -1.52 24.30 -26.20
N THR A 201 -1.47 23.25 -27.03
CA THR A 201 -2.61 22.69 -27.75
C THR A 201 -3.63 22.00 -26.85
N SER A 202 -3.26 21.60 -25.62
CA SER A 202 -4.19 21.02 -24.64
C SER A 202 -5.27 21.98 -24.15
N THR A 203 -5.08 23.30 -24.32
CA THR A 203 -5.99 24.29 -23.70
C THR A 203 -7.25 24.63 -24.52
N THR A 204 -7.37 24.19 -25.77
CA THR A 204 -8.52 24.59 -26.63
C THR A 204 -9.29 23.45 -27.27
N ASN A 205 -8.75 22.23 -27.35
CA ASN A 205 -9.47 21.11 -27.93
C ASN A 205 -10.46 20.52 -26.91
N PRO A 206 -11.79 20.61 -27.13
CA PRO A 206 -12.78 20.14 -26.17
C PRO A 206 -12.72 18.63 -25.92
N LEU A 207 -12.27 17.83 -26.89
CA LEU A 207 -12.06 16.39 -26.72
C LEU A 207 -10.93 16.10 -25.73
N VAL A 208 -9.79 16.80 -25.87
CA VAL A 208 -8.64 16.65 -24.97
C VAL A 208 -9.04 17.08 -23.55
N ILE A 209 -9.67 18.25 -23.41
CA ILE A 209 -10.12 18.78 -22.12
C ILE A 209 -11.09 17.80 -21.43
N ALA A 210 -12.07 17.28 -22.15
CA ALA A 210 -13.02 16.31 -21.59
C ALA A 210 -12.31 15.02 -21.17
N PHE A 211 -11.38 14.52 -21.98
CA PHE A 211 -10.63 13.31 -21.69
C PHE A 211 -9.74 13.45 -20.45
N GLU A 212 -8.99 14.55 -20.35
CA GLU A 212 -8.18 14.87 -19.16
C GLU A 212 -9.05 15.00 -17.90
N LYS A 213 -10.18 15.71 -18.01
CA LYS A 213 -11.14 15.85 -16.91
C LYS A 213 -11.68 14.50 -16.45
N GLY A 214 -12.04 13.60 -17.36
CA GLY A 214 -12.53 12.26 -17.02
C GLY A 214 -11.50 11.47 -16.19
N HIS A 215 -10.22 11.52 -16.59
CA HIS A 215 -9.15 10.90 -15.83
C HIS A 215 -8.87 11.56 -14.48
N GLN A 216 -8.99 12.88 -14.39
CA GLN A 216 -8.91 13.58 -13.10
C GLN A 216 -10.02 13.11 -12.16
N GLN A 217 -11.25 12.99 -12.67
CA GLN A 217 -12.39 12.52 -11.89
C GLN A 217 -12.22 11.06 -11.44
N MET A 218 -11.66 10.18 -12.28
CA MET A 218 -11.29 8.82 -11.87
C MET A 218 -10.27 8.83 -10.72
N LYS A 219 -9.22 9.65 -10.81
CA LYS A 219 -8.21 9.79 -9.75
C LYS A 219 -8.82 10.29 -8.44
N SER A 220 -9.75 11.24 -8.53
CA SER A 220 -10.49 11.78 -7.39
C SER A 220 -11.62 10.87 -6.92
N LYS A 221 -11.80 9.69 -7.53
CA LYS A 221 -12.87 8.71 -7.24
C LYS A 221 -14.29 9.31 -7.39
N GLU A 222 -14.43 10.34 -8.21
CA GLU A 222 -15.70 10.97 -8.61
C GLU A 222 -16.37 10.16 -9.74
N PHE A 223 -16.64 8.89 -9.49
CA PHE A 223 -16.99 7.92 -10.53
C PHE A 223 -18.25 8.25 -11.33
N LEU A 224 -19.27 8.82 -10.70
CA LEU A 224 -20.50 9.24 -11.40
C LEU A 224 -20.20 10.34 -12.42
N ASP A 225 -19.41 11.32 -12.02
CA ASP A 225 -19.03 12.42 -12.91
C ASP A 225 -18.04 11.96 -13.97
N ALA A 226 -17.12 11.06 -13.63
CA ALA A 226 -16.18 10.44 -14.57
C ALA A 226 -16.93 9.68 -15.69
N GLU A 227 -17.91 8.85 -15.33
CA GLU A 227 -18.77 8.16 -16.31
C GLU A 227 -19.46 9.16 -17.25
N GLY A 228 -20.07 10.22 -16.69
CA GLY A 228 -20.70 11.27 -17.49
C GLY A 228 -19.73 11.95 -18.45
N THR A 229 -18.52 12.26 -17.98
CA THR A 229 -17.47 12.90 -18.77
C THR A 229 -16.95 11.99 -19.89
N PHE A 230 -16.72 10.71 -19.63
CA PHE A 230 -16.29 9.77 -20.68
C PHE A 230 -17.38 9.48 -21.71
N ASN A 231 -18.66 9.46 -21.33
CA ASN A 231 -19.75 9.43 -22.31
C ASN A 231 -19.72 10.67 -23.22
N ASN A 232 -19.40 11.85 -22.67
CA ASN A 232 -19.19 13.05 -23.48
C ASN A 232 -17.96 12.94 -24.39
N VAL A 233 -16.86 12.31 -23.95
CA VAL A 233 -15.71 11.99 -24.82
C VAL A 233 -16.16 11.16 -26.03
N LEU A 234 -16.93 10.10 -25.82
CA LEU A 234 -17.46 9.28 -26.92
C LEU A 234 -18.27 10.11 -27.92
N ALA A 235 -19.14 10.99 -27.43
CA ALA A 235 -19.91 11.90 -28.28
C ALA A 235 -19.02 12.88 -29.07
N LEU A 236 -17.96 13.42 -28.43
CA LEU A 236 -17.01 14.33 -29.09
C LEU A 236 -16.15 13.63 -30.14
N VAL A 237 -15.74 12.38 -29.92
CA VAL A 237 -15.03 11.58 -30.93
C VAL A 237 -15.87 11.43 -32.20
N GLU A 238 -17.16 11.13 -32.05
CA GLU A 238 -18.09 11.03 -33.19
C GLU A 238 -18.29 12.37 -33.89
N MET A 239 -18.38 13.47 -33.14
CA MET A 239 -18.64 14.79 -33.70
C MET A 239 -17.42 15.40 -34.42
N MET A 240 -16.23 15.23 -33.84
CA MET A 240 -15.01 15.90 -34.30
C MET A 240 -14.26 15.11 -35.36
N HIS A 241 -14.54 13.81 -35.49
CA HIS A 241 -13.86 12.91 -36.43
C HIS A 241 -12.32 13.08 -36.41
N PRO A 242 -11.66 12.87 -35.26
CA PRO A 242 -10.21 12.89 -35.22
C PRO A 242 -9.63 11.80 -36.14
N ASP A 243 -8.32 11.83 -36.38
CA ASP A 243 -7.70 10.80 -37.20
C ASP A 243 -8.01 9.38 -36.66
N PRO A 244 -8.05 8.35 -37.51
CA PRO A 244 -8.55 7.03 -37.11
C PRO A 244 -7.83 6.41 -35.90
N LEU A 245 -6.53 6.68 -35.74
CA LEU A 245 -5.76 6.15 -34.63
C LEU A 245 -6.15 6.84 -33.32
N SER A 246 -6.21 8.18 -33.33
CA SER A 246 -6.69 8.95 -32.18
C SER A 246 -8.14 8.61 -31.83
N ALA A 247 -9.02 8.49 -32.83
CA ALA A 247 -10.41 8.11 -32.64
C ALA A 247 -10.54 6.75 -31.94
N LYS A 248 -9.76 5.75 -32.37
CA LYS A 248 -9.68 4.44 -31.73
C LYS A 248 -9.22 4.57 -30.27
N ASN A 249 -8.11 5.27 -30.05
CA ASN A 249 -7.53 5.40 -28.71
C ASN A 249 -8.48 6.08 -27.71
N TYR A 250 -9.10 7.21 -28.10
CA TYR A 250 -10.05 7.91 -27.23
C TYR A 250 -11.29 7.06 -26.93
N ARG A 251 -11.83 6.38 -27.94
CA ARG A 251 -13.03 5.54 -27.79
C ARG A 251 -12.78 4.39 -26.83
N GLU A 252 -11.77 3.57 -27.11
CA GLU A 252 -11.49 2.35 -26.35
C GLU A 252 -11.10 2.68 -24.90
N ASN A 253 -10.39 3.80 -24.69
CA ASN A 253 -10.08 4.28 -23.35
C ASN A 253 -11.33 4.78 -22.61
N ALA A 254 -12.18 5.57 -23.25
CA ALA A 254 -13.41 6.03 -22.63
C ALA A 254 -14.35 4.86 -22.28
N GLU A 255 -14.51 3.89 -23.18
CA GLU A 255 -15.30 2.67 -22.94
C GLU A 255 -14.77 1.89 -21.73
N TRP A 256 -13.45 1.70 -21.64
CA TRP A 256 -12.83 1.04 -20.49
C TRP A 256 -13.04 1.81 -19.18
N ASN A 257 -12.86 3.13 -19.18
CA ASN A 257 -12.99 3.92 -17.95
C ASN A 257 -14.44 4.13 -17.51
N ILE A 258 -15.42 4.11 -18.42
CA ILE A 258 -16.85 4.02 -18.07
C ILE A 258 -17.10 2.73 -17.27
N LEU A 259 -16.54 1.61 -17.74
CA LEU A 259 -16.67 0.33 -17.06
C LEU A 259 -16.03 0.37 -15.67
N LEU A 260 -14.80 0.91 -15.55
CA LEU A 260 -14.14 1.07 -14.26
C LEU A 260 -14.88 2.04 -13.31
N ALA A 261 -15.47 3.11 -13.82
CA ALA A 261 -16.28 4.02 -13.02
C ALA A 261 -17.53 3.32 -12.45
N LYS A 262 -18.20 2.48 -13.25
CA LYS A 262 -19.31 1.63 -12.76
C LYS A 262 -18.85 0.62 -11.74
N LEU A 263 -17.68 0.01 -11.96
CA LEU A 263 -17.05 -0.90 -11.01
C LEU A 263 -16.84 -0.18 -9.66
N GLY A 264 -16.22 0.99 -9.64
CA GLY A 264 -15.99 1.79 -8.44
C GLY A 264 -17.27 2.23 -7.70
N ARG A 265 -18.43 2.20 -8.37
CA ARG A 265 -19.76 2.46 -7.79
C ARG A 265 -20.52 1.21 -7.37
N ASN A 266 -19.92 0.03 -7.49
CA ASN A 266 -20.55 -1.25 -7.19
C ASN A 266 -21.75 -1.57 -8.12
N GLU A 267 -21.72 -1.10 -9.37
CA GLU A 267 -22.83 -1.24 -10.33
C GLU A 267 -22.56 -2.36 -11.36
N PHE A 268 -22.89 -3.61 -10.98
CA PHE A 268 -22.59 -4.81 -11.79
C PHE A 268 -23.79 -5.35 -12.59
N GLY A 269 -24.74 -4.49 -12.95
CA GLY A 269 -25.95 -4.90 -13.67
C GLY A 269 -25.69 -5.52 -15.06
N SER A 270 -26.74 -5.94 -15.74
CA SER A 270 -26.63 -6.52 -17.10
C SER A 270 -25.88 -5.61 -18.07
N ASN A 271 -26.10 -4.29 -17.98
CA ASN A 271 -25.42 -3.31 -18.80
C ASN A 271 -23.89 -3.31 -18.60
N PHE A 272 -23.41 -3.51 -17.36
CA PHE A 272 -21.98 -3.64 -17.07
C PHE A 272 -21.40 -4.89 -17.73
N GLN A 273 -22.08 -6.03 -17.56
CA GLN A 273 -21.63 -7.32 -18.12
C GLN A 273 -21.60 -7.29 -19.65
N GLU A 274 -22.61 -6.68 -20.28
CA GLU A 274 -22.66 -6.51 -21.73
C GLU A 274 -21.50 -5.68 -22.26
N GLN A 275 -21.13 -4.59 -21.56
CA GLN A 275 -19.97 -3.76 -21.92
C GLN A 275 -18.65 -4.51 -21.73
N LEU A 276 -18.50 -5.22 -20.61
CA LEU A 276 -17.30 -6.03 -20.35
C LEU A 276 -17.12 -7.10 -21.43
N ASP A 277 -18.19 -7.82 -21.75
CA ASP A 277 -18.17 -8.85 -22.77
C ASP A 277 -17.97 -8.29 -24.18
N ALA A 278 -18.40 -7.06 -24.46
CA ALA A 278 -18.14 -6.41 -25.73
C ALA A 278 -16.64 -6.15 -25.93
N ILE A 279 -15.95 -5.64 -24.89
CA ILE A 279 -14.50 -5.46 -24.92
C ILE A 279 -13.78 -6.81 -25.07
N ILE A 280 -14.21 -7.83 -24.34
CA ILE A 280 -13.62 -9.18 -24.42
C ILE A 280 -13.82 -9.81 -25.79
N ARG A 281 -14.96 -9.59 -26.46
CA ARG A 281 -15.19 -10.15 -27.80
C ARG A 281 -14.36 -9.49 -28.90
N ASN A 282 -13.77 -8.32 -28.64
CA ASN A 282 -12.91 -7.62 -29.58
C ASN A 282 -11.42 -7.83 -29.21
N PRO A 283 -10.70 -8.77 -29.85
CA PRO A 283 -9.30 -9.04 -29.54
C PRO A 283 -8.38 -7.87 -29.93
N ASP A 284 -8.81 -6.98 -30.82
CA ASP A 284 -8.05 -5.81 -31.26
C ASP A 284 -8.26 -4.58 -30.36
N HIS A 285 -9.12 -4.70 -29.32
CA HIS A 285 -9.36 -3.64 -28.36
C HIS A 285 -8.16 -3.49 -27.42
N THR A 286 -7.70 -2.26 -27.21
CA THR A 286 -6.51 -1.95 -26.39
C THR A 286 -6.58 -2.54 -24.97
N TYR A 287 -7.79 -2.66 -24.43
CA TYR A 287 -8.07 -3.18 -23.09
C TYR A 287 -8.56 -4.64 -23.05
N HIS A 288 -8.46 -5.41 -24.15
CA HIS A 288 -8.94 -6.80 -24.22
C HIS A 288 -8.41 -7.68 -23.07
N ASP A 289 -7.08 -7.78 -22.94
CA ASP A 289 -6.45 -8.65 -21.93
C ASP A 289 -6.83 -8.23 -20.50
N ARG A 290 -6.94 -6.91 -20.27
CA ARG A 290 -7.38 -6.36 -18.97
C ARG A 290 -8.84 -6.68 -18.69
N ALA A 291 -9.71 -6.61 -19.68
CA ALA A 291 -11.11 -6.99 -19.52
C ALA A 291 -11.26 -8.49 -19.21
N VAL A 292 -10.48 -9.36 -19.87
CA VAL A 292 -10.43 -10.80 -19.56
C VAL A 292 -9.98 -11.04 -18.12
N ALA A 293 -8.90 -10.38 -17.69
CA ALA A 293 -8.40 -10.51 -16.32
C ALA A 293 -9.38 -9.96 -15.28
N LEU A 294 -10.05 -8.84 -15.55
CA LEU A 294 -11.08 -8.28 -14.67
C LEU A 294 -12.24 -9.25 -14.51
N LYS A 295 -12.77 -9.79 -15.62
CA LYS A 295 -13.86 -10.78 -15.59
C LYS A 295 -13.48 -12.00 -14.75
N ALA A 296 -12.27 -12.54 -14.97
CA ALA A 296 -11.78 -13.67 -14.20
C ALA A 296 -11.72 -13.38 -12.69
N LYS A 297 -11.32 -12.17 -12.28
CA LYS A 297 -11.34 -11.75 -10.87
C LYS A 297 -12.76 -11.61 -10.32
N MET A 298 -13.69 -11.04 -11.09
CA MET A 298 -15.09 -10.87 -10.69
C MET A 298 -15.83 -12.20 -10.50
N GLU A 299 -15.44 -13.25 -11.21
CA GLU A 299 -16.04 -14.59 -11.06
C GLU A 299 -15.53 -15.37 -9.83
N THR A 300 -14.47 -14.88 -9.17
CA THR A 300 -13.91 -15.53 -8.00
C THR A 300 -14.90 -15.57 -6.82
N PHE A 301 -14.67 -16.53 -5.92
CA PHE A 301 -15.39 -16.56 -4.64
C PHE A 301 -15.12 -15.30 -3.81
N TRP A 302 -13.89 -14.78 -3.85
CA TRP A 302 -13.48 -13.62 -3.06
C TRP A 302 -14.17 -12.33 -3.47
N PHE A 303 -14.36 -12.11 -4.77
CA PHE A 303 -15.13 -10.95 -5.25
C PHE A 303 -16.58 -10.98 -4.77
N ARG A 304 -17.24 -12.14 -4.85
CA ARG A 304 -18.62 -12.34 -4.35
C ARG A 304 -18.75 -12.27 -2.83
N TRP A 305 -17.66 -12.49 -2.11
CA TRP A 305 -17.63 -12.33 -0.66
C TRP A 305 -17.50 -10.86 -0.26
N ALA A 306 -16.70 -10.09 -1.02
CA ALA A 306 -16.39 -8.70 -0.72
C ALA A 306 -17.48 -7.70 -1.15
N ASN A 307 -18.37 -8.07 -2.09
CA ASN A 307 -19.38 -7.18 -2.68
C ASN A 307 -20.76 -7.84 -2.72
#